data_AF-A0A7V5N5P6-F1
#
_entry.id   AF-A0A7V5N5P6-F1
#
_cell.length_a   1.000
_cell.length_b   1.000
_cell.length_c   1.000
_cell.angle_alpha   90.00
_cell.angle_beta   90.00
_cell.angle_gamma   90.00
#
_symmetry.space_group_name_H-M   'P 1'
#
loop_
_entity.id
_entity.type
_entity.pdbx_description
1 polymer ?
#
loop_
_entity_poly.entity_id
_entity_poly.type
_entity_poly.pdbx_seq_one_letter_code
_entity_poly.pdbx_strand_id
1 'polypeptide(L)' 'MTQNRETPEYIAVGRFGRIRGVSGEIYINLLTDFPDRFQKGESFWIETENGWKKIKLVSGRHYSNRLAVKIE' A
#
# COMPACT_ATOMS: atom_id res chain seq x y z
N MET A 1 21.87 -5.70 -27.88
CA MET A 1 20.40 -5.60 -27.93
C MET A 1 19.92 -5.43 -26.49
N THR A 2 19.61 -4.19 -26.13
CA THR A 2 19.24 -3.77 -24.78
C THR A 2 17.88 -4.36 -24.46
N GLN A 3 17.78 -5.17 -23.39
CA GLN A 3 16.50 -5.69 -22.92
C GLN A 3 15.59 -4.50 -22.59
N ASN A 4 14.59 -4.28 -23.45
CA ASN A 4 13.52 -3.34 -23.20
C ASN A 4 12.69 -3.93 -22.05
N ARG A 5 13.01 -3.55 -20.82
CA ARG A 5 12.20 -3.93 -19.65
C ARG A 5 10.91 -3.14 -19.79
N GLU A 6 9.87 -3.76 -20.35
CA GLU A 6 8.50 -3.29 -20.28
C GLU A 6 8.21 -2.94 -18.82
N THR A 7 8.31 -1.66 -18.48
CA THR A 7 8.01 -1.20 -17.13
C THR A 7 6.53 -1.48 -16.92
N PRO A 8 6.14 -2.30 -15.92
CA PRO A 8 4.74 -2.36 -15.55
C PRO A 8 4.36 -0.94 -15.14
N GLU A 9 3.44 -0.32 -15.88
CA GLU A 9 2.81 0.92 -15.44
C GLU A 9 2.02 0.58 -14.17
N TYR A 10 2.61 0.90 -13.02
CA TYR A 10 1.93 0.72 -11.74
C TYR A 10 0.76 1.71 -11.67
N ILE A 11 -0.37 1.23 -11.15
CA ILE A 11 -1.54 2.05 -10.89
C ILE A 11 -1.60 2.32 -9.38
N ALA A 12 -1.87 3.57 -9.01
CA ALA A 12 -2.10 3.93 -7.61
C ALA A 12 -3.42 3.32 -7.12
N VAL A 13 -3.34 2.45 -6.11
CA VAL A 13 -4.51 1.77 -5.52
C VAL A 13 -4.93 2.33 -4.16
N GLY A 14 -4.09 3.19 -3.56
CA GLY A 14 -4.39 3.82 -2.29
C GLY A 14 -3.38 4.90 -1.93
N ARG A 15 -3.74 5.71 -0.94
CA ARG A 15 -2.86 6.76 -0.37
C ARG A 15 -2.81 6.62 1.14
N PHE A 16 -1.61 6.72 1.72
CA PHE A 16 -1.46 6.77 3.16
C PHE A 16 -2.21 7.98 3.75
N GLY A 17 -3.06 7.71 4.72
CA GLY A 17 -3.81 8.69 5.49
C GLY A 17 -3.23 8.89 6.87
N ARG A 18 -4.12 9.07 7.86
CA ARG A 18 -3.72 9.29 9.26
C ARG A 18 -3.20 8.00 9.90
N ILE A 19 -2.23 8.14 10.78
CA ILE A 19 -1.80 7.07 11.68
C ILE A 19 -2.99 6.66 12.59
N ARG A 20 -3.10 5.36 12.86
CA ARG A 20 -4.11 4.75 13.72
C ARG A 20 -3.46 4.16 14.97
N GLY A 21 -3.81 4.74 16.11
CA GLY A 21 -3.38 4.24 17.43
C GLY A 21 -1.87 4.27 17.62
N VAL A 22 -1.38 3.49 18.59
CA VAL A 22 0.05 3.45 18.98
C VAL A 22 0.79 2.23 18.42
N SER A 23 0.10 1.34 17.71
CA SER A 23 0.66 0.06 17.22
C SER A 23 1.33 0.15 15.84
N GLY A 24 1.45 1.37 15.28
CA GLY A 24 2.07 1.63 13.98
C GLY A 24 1.18 1.29 12.78
N GLU A 25 -0.14 1.32 12.94
CA GLU A 25 -1.07 1.15 11.83
C GLU A 25 -1.36 2.50 11.15
N ILE A 26 -1.68 2.49 9.86
CA ILE A 26 -1.96 3.67 9.06
C ILE A 26 -3.25 3.42 8.29
N TYR A 27 -4.19 4.38 8.33
CA TYR A 27 -5.38 4.31 7.49
C TYR A 27 -5.02 4.52 6.01
N ILE A 28 -5.69 3.79 5.12
CA ILE A 28 -5.56 3.94 3.68
C ILE A 28 -6.81 4.63 3.14
N ASN A 29 -6.60 5.71 2.40
CA ASN A 29 -7.62 6.24 1.50
C ASN A 29 -7.59 5.38 0.24
N LEU A 30 -8.62 4.57 0.03
CA LEU A 30 -8.72 3.66 -1.10
C LEU A 30 -8.92 4.45 -2.40
N LEU A 31 -8.15 4.09 -3.43
CA LEU A 31 -8.31 4.58 -4.80
C LEU A 31 -8.75 3.44 -5.74
N THR A 32 -9.18 2.32 -5.17
CA THR A 32 -9.57 1.10 -5.88
C THR A 32 -10.88 0.56 -5.30
N ASP A 33 -11.67 -0.06 -6.16
CA ASP A 33 -12.89 -0.77 -5.77
C ASP A 33 -12.61 -2.19 -5.21
N PHE A 34 -11.33 -2.59 -5.16
CA PHE A 34 -10.89 -3.91 -4.70
C PHE A 34 -10.04 -3.81 -3.42
N PRO A 35 -10.62 -3.46 -2.26
CA PRO A 35 -9.89 -3.28 -1.01
C PRO A 35 -9.25 -4.57 -0.48
N ASP A 36 -9.77 -5.73 -0.90
CA ASP A 36 -9.23 -7.04 -0.50
C ASP A 36 -7.81 -7.29 -0.99
N ARG A 37 -7.25 -6.42 -1.84
CA ARG A 37 -5.82 -6.47 -2.23
C ARG A 37 -4.88 -6.17 -1.07
N PHE A 38 -5.34 -5.44 -0.04
CA PHE A 38 -4.50 -5.05 1.09
C PHE A 38 -4.47 -6.14 2.17
N GLN A 39 -3.95 -7.31 1.80
CA GLN A 39 -3.82 -8.47 2.69
C GLN A 39 -2.41 -8.64 3.24
N LYS A 40 -2.28 -9.37 4.35
CA LYS A 40 -0.99 -9.71 4.95
C LYS A 40 -0.14 -10.47 3.94
N GLY A 41 1.12 -10.05 3.78
CA GLY A 41 2.09 -10.68 2.90
C GLY A 41 2.18 -10.05 1.52
N GLU A 42 1.16 -9.30 1.11
CA GLU A 42 1.13 -8.60 -0.17
C GLU A 42 2.19 -7.49 -0.23
N SER A 43 2.71 -7.26 -1.44
CA SER A 43 3.77 -6.27 -1.69
C SER A 43 3.26 -5.11 -2.52
N PHE A 44 3.63 -3.89 -2.12
CA PHE A 44 3.24 -2.66 -2.80
C PHE A 44 4.47 -1.80 -3.06
N TRP A 45 4.42 -1.06 -4.16
CA TRP A 45 5.30 0.08 -4.37
C TRP A 45 4.67 1.31 -3.73
N ILE A 46 5.46 2.05 -2.97
CA ILE A 46 5.06 3.32 -2.37
C ILE A 46 5.99 4.42 -2.86
N GLU A 47 5.42 5.58 -3.11
CA GLU A 47 6.18 6.79 -3.39
C GLU A 47 6.52 7.47 -2.07
N THR A 48 7.79 7.84 -1.92
CA THR A 48 8.30 8.60 -0.76
C THR A 48 9.07 9.81 -1.26
N GLU A 49 9.45 10.72 -0.36
CA GLU A 49 10.32 11.86 -0.69
C GLU A 49 11.68 11.40 -1.28
N ASN A 50 12.12 10.18 -0.94
CA ASN A 50 13.35 9.56 -1.46
C ASN A 50 13.10 8.66 -2.68
N GLY A 51 11.94 8.77 -3.32
CA GLY A 51 11.55 7.97 -4.48
C GLY A 51 10.76 6.70 -4.12
N TRP A 52 10.64 5.81 -5.10
CA TRP A 52 9.84 4.60 -5.01
C TRP A 52 10.51 3.51 -4.16
N LYS A 53 9.76 2.96 -3.21
CA LYS A 53 10.20 1.85 -2.35
C LYS A 53 9.19 0.71 -2.40
N LYS A 54 9.68 -0.52 -2.49
CA LYS A 54 8.84 -1.71 -2.31
C LYS A 54 8.69 -2.02 -0.81
N ILE A 55 7.46 -2.23 -0.37
CA ILE A 55 7.11 -2.60 1.00
C ILE A 55 6.26 -3.86 1.01
N LYS A 56 6.19 -4.50 2.18
CA LYS A 56 5.33 -5.64 2.44
C LYS A 56 4.33 -5.29 3.54
N LEU A 57 3.08 -5.72 3.37
CA LEU A 57 2.06 -5.57 4.40
C LEU A 57 2.23 -6.64 5.48
N VAL A 58 2.35 -6.19 6.72
CA VAL A 58 2.29 -7.03 7.92
C VAL A 58 0.84 -7.41 8.24
N SER A 59 -0.10 -6.50 7.99
CA SER A 59 -1.54 -6.73 8.15
C SER A 59 -2.37 -5.68 7.43
N GLY A 60 -3.58 -6.04 7.00
CA GLY A 60 -4.64 -5.11 6.62
C GLY A 60 -5.94 -5.50 7.33
N ARG A 61 -6.63 -4.52 7.93
CA ARG A 61 -7.88 -4.72 8.68
C ARG A 61 -8.86 -3.59 8.42
N HIS A 62 -10.12 -3.95 8.25
CA HIS A 62 -11.21 -3.00 8.18
C HIS A 62 -11.67 -2.62 9.59
N TYR A 63 -11.76 -1.32 9.84
CA TYR A 63 -12.33 -0.74 11.05
C TYR A 63 -13.51 0.15 10.63
N SER A 64 -14.72 -0.32 10.89
CA SER A 64 -15.95 0.28 10.32
C SER A 64 -15.80 0.40 8.79
N ASN A 65 -15.82 1.62 8.24
CA ASN A 65 -15.71 1.87 6.79
C ASN A 65 -14.30 2.29 6.34
N ARG A 66 -13.25 1.99 7.12
CA ARG A 66 -11.87 2.39 6.80
C ARG A 66 -10.91 1.21 6.87
N LEU A 67 -10.07 1.09 5.86
CA LEU A 67 -8.96 0.15 5.85
C LEU A 67 -7.78 0.73 6.62
N ALA A 68 -7.23 -0.03 7.56
CA ALA A 68 -5.96 0.25 8.20
C ALA A 68 -4.94 -0.84 7.87
N VAL A 69 -3.70 -0.44 7.59
CA VAL A 69 -2.61 -1.37 7.28
C VAL A 69 -1.43 -1.16 8.20
N LYS A 70 -0.62 -2.20 8.36
CA LYS A 70 0.70 -2.14 8.96
C LYS A 70 1.72 -2.60 7.93
N ILE A 71 2.82 -1.87 7.83
CA ILE A 71 3.90 -2.11 6.88
C ILE A 71 5.17 -2.53 7.63
N GLU A 72 6.06 -3.27 6.97
CA GLU A 72 7.40 -3.61 7.51
C GLU A 72 8.33 -2.38 7.59
#